data_AF-A0A519GK96-F1
#
_entry.id   AF-A0A519GK96-F1
#
_cell.length_a   1.000
_cell.length_b   1.000
_cell.length_c   1.000
_cell.angle_alpha   90.00
_cell.angle_beta   90.00
_cell.angle_gamma   90.00
#
_symmetry.space_group_name_H-M   'P 1'
#
loop_
_entity.id
_entity.type
_entity.pdbx_description
1 polymer ?
#
loop_
_entity_poly.entity_id
_entity_poly.type
_entity_poly.pdbx_seq_one_letter_code
_entity_poly.pdbx_strand_id
1 'polypeptide(L)'
;MDQAAALFSVAGHALLLDFAAGTRTPVPFLPSAARLSLLVVDTGVSHQLAASAYADRRADCEQAAAELGLAHLAAASYEQLGGLGDERVRRRARHVVTEQYRVLSFVAALQRDDWTEAGDLMTASHLSLRDDYEVSCPELDLVVATSLAAGALGARMTGGGFGGSAVVLCHDEDLPGIQGRVVADFARNGLDAPTLYRVEASSGAALG
;
A
#
# COMPACT_ATOMS: atom_id res chain seq x y z
N MET A 1 -9.43 0.97 -9.17
CA MET A 1 -9.41 0.22 -7.90
C MET A 1 -10.46 0.81 -6.96
N ASP A 2 -10.38 2.12 -6.73
CA ASP A 2 -11.21 2.86 -5.77
C ASP A 2 -12.71 2.69 -5.97
N GLN A 3 -13.19 2.72 -7.22
CA GLN A 3 -14.61 2.53 -7.52
C GLN A 3 -15.09 1.12 -7.12
N ALA A 4 -14.24 0.10 -7.31
CA ALA A 4 -14.57 -1.27 -6.94
C ALA A 4 -14.60 -1.43 -5.41
N ALA A 5 -13.64 -0.85 -4.70
CA ALA A 5 -13.64 -0.83 -3.24
C ALA A 5 -14.87 -0.10 -2.70
N ALA A 6 -15.20 1.08 -3.24
CA ALA A 6 -16.33 1.88 -2.79
C ALA A 6 -17.68 1.19 -3.01
N LEU A 7 -17.83 0.35 -4.04
CA LEU A 7 -19.09 -0.31 -4.37
C LEU A 7 -19.23 -1.72 -3.80
N PHE A 8 -18.13 -2.46 -3.67
CA PHE A 8 -18.19 -3.91 -3.42
C PHE A 8 -17.56 -4.35 -2.11
N SER A 9 -17.08 -3.43 -1.27
CA SER A 9 -16.55 -3.77 0.06
C SER A 9 -17.65 -4.32 0.97
N VAL A 10 -17.25 -5.22 1.87
CA VAL A 10 -18.11 -5.85 2.87
C VAL A 10 -17.52 -5.56 4.24
N ALA A 11 -18.35 -5.19 5.21
CA ALA A 11 -17.88 -4.95 6.58
C ALA A 11 -17.05 -6.13 7.12
N GLY A 12 -15.94 -5.82 7.79
CA GLY A 12 -15.00 -6.81 8.33
C GLY A 12 -14.18 -7.57 7.28
N HIS A 13 -14.20 -7.15 6.01
CA HIS A 13 -13.45 -7.80 4.94
C HIS A 13 -12.64 -6.79 4.11
N ALA A 14 -11.42 -7.18 3.77
CA ALA A 14 -10.69 -6.60 2.65
C ALA A 14 -11.24 -7.18 1.33
N LEU A 15 -10.98 -6.50 0.21
CA LEU A 15 -11.44 -6.94 -1.11
C LEU A 15 -10.25 -7.33 -1.99
N LEU A 16 -10.08 -8.63 -2.23
CA LEU A 16 -9.14 -9.14 -3.22
C LEU A 16 -9.71 -8.95 -4.62
N LEU A 17 -9.01 -8.18 -5.44
CA LEU A 17 -9.38 -7.88 -6.83
C LEU A 17 -8.42 -8.58 -7.78
N ASP A 18 -8.96 -9.44 -8.64
CA ASP A 18 -8.24 -9.96 -9.80
C ASP A 18 -8.76 -9.25 -11.05
N PHE A 19 -7.98 -8.31 -11.57
CA PHE A 19 -8.35 -7.54 -12.75
C PHE A 19 -8.26 -8.35 -14.05
N ALA A 20 -7.44 -9.41 -14.09
CA ALA A 20 -7.32 -10.27 -15.25
C ALA A 20 -8.51 -11.23 -15.34
N ALA A 21 -8.92 -11.82 -14.22
CA ALA A 21 -10.08 -12.71 -14.15
C ALA A 21 -11.42 -11.96 -13.96
N GLY A 22 -11.37 -10.67 -13.62
CA GLY A 22 -12.57 -9.87 -13.28
C GLY A 22 -13.25 -10.31 -11.98
N THR A 23 -12.52 -11.01 -11.10
CA THR A 23 -13.08 -11.56 -9.85
C THR A 23 -12.88 -10.61 -8.66
N ARG A 24 -13.77 -10.76 -7.69
CA ARG A 24 -13.85 -9.94 -6.47
C ARG A 24 -14.12 -10.89 -5.31
N THR A 25 -13.17 -11.03 -4.41
CA THR A 25 -13.25 -11.99 -3.31
C THR A 25 -13.12 -11.25 -1.99
N PRO A 26 -14.15 -11.26 -1.13
CA PRO A 26 -14.01 -10.78 0.25
C PRO A 26 -13.00 -11.65 0.99
N VAL A 27 -12.07 -11.02 1.69
CA VAL A 27 -11.06 -11.66 2.55
C VAL A 27 -11.28 -11.16 3.96
N PRO A 28 -11.53 -12.03 4.97
CA PRO A 28 -11.68 -11.59 6.35
C PRO A 28 -10.52 -10.69 6.79
N PHE A 29 -10.85 -9.51 7.28
CA PHE A 29 -9.89 -8.51 7.73
C PHE A 29 -10.53 -7.64 8.80
N LEU A 30 -10.37 -8.06 10.05
CA LEU A 30 -10.88 -7.34 11.21
C LEU A 30 -9.79 -7.28 12.29
N PRO A 31 -8.80 -6.38 12.15
CA PRO A 31 -7.69 -6.26 13.11
C PRO A 31 -8.15 -6.10 14.56
N SER A 32 -9.27 -5.42 14.79
CA SER A 32 -9.84 -5.23 16.13
C SER A 32 -10.21 -6.54 16.84
N ALA A 33 -10.61 -7.58 16.09
CA ALA A 33 -10.84 -8.91 16.66
C ALA A 33 -9.56 -9.56 17.20
N ALA A 34 -8.39 -9.16 16.69
CA ALA A 34 -7.08 -9.61 17.12
C ALA A 34 -6.38 -8.65 18.11
N ARG A 35 -7.12 -7.66 18.68
CA ARG A 35 -6.56 -6.58 19.51
C ARG A 35 -5.52 -5.72 18.79
N LEU A 36 -5.73 -5.55 17.48
CA LEU A 36 -4.93 -4.71 16.62
C LEU A 36 -5.73 -3.51 16.13
N SER A 37 -5.01 -2.46 15.78
CA SER A 37 -5.53 -1.23 15.20
C SER A 37 -4.94 -1.02 13.81
N LEU A 38 -5.82 -0.66 12.87
CA LEU A 38 -5.41 -0.07 11.60
C LEU A 38 -5.56 1.44 11.69
N LEU A 39 -4.42 2.13 11.64
CA LEU A 39 -4.34 3.59 11.68
C LEU A 39 -4.06 4.11 10.26
N VAL A 40 -4.87 5.06 9.81
CA VAL A 40 -4.59 5.90 8.64
C VAL A 40 -3.96 7.20 9.13
N VAL A 41 -2.83 7.57 8.54
CA VAL A 41 -2.16 8.85 8.75
C VAL A 41 -2.17 9.60 7.43
N ASP A 42 -3.02 10.63 7.34
CA ASP A 42 -3.01 11.57 6.24
C ASP A 42 -1.94 12.64 6.48
N THR A 43 -0.95 12.68 5.59
CA THR A 43 0.18 13.61 5.69
C THR A 43 -0.22 15.06 5.41
N GLY A 44 -1.41 15.30 4.80
CA GLY A 44 -1.83 16.62 4.34
C GLY A 44 -1.08 17.13 3.10
N VAL A 45 -0.12 16.36 2.58
CA VAL A 45 0.66 16.72 1.39
C VAL A 45 -0.05 16.24 0.13
N SER A 46 -0.21 17.15 -0.82
CA SER A 46 -0.68 16.86 -2.17
C SER A 46 0.25 17.51 -3.18
N HIS A 47 0.91 16.71 -4.01
CA HIS A 47 1.80 17.24 -5.06
C HIS A 47 1.00 17.53 -6.34
N GLN A 48 1.05 18.78 -6.81
CA GLN A 48 0.35 19.23 -8.05
C GLN A 48 0.77 18.46 -9.32
N LEU A 49 1.94 17.80 -9.29
CA LEU A 49 2.49 17.00 -10.40
C LEU A 49 2.14 15.50 -10.31
N ALA A 50 1.31 15.08 -9.35
CA ALA A 50 0.98 13.67 -9.16
C ALA A 50 0.32 13.04 -10.39
N ALA A 51 -0.50 13.78 -11.15
CA ALA A 51 -1.14 13.28 -12.36
C ALA A 51 -0.15 12.96 -13.49
N SER A 52 0.83 13.83 -13.74
CA SER A 52 1.89 13.54 -14.73
C SER A 52 2.78 12.40 -14.26
N ALA A 53 3.19 12.40 -12.98
CA ALA A 53 4.04 11.35 -12.45
C ALA A 53 3.36 9.97 -12.47
N TYR A 54 2.05 9.92 -12.22
CA TYR A 54 1.23 8.72 -12.37
C TYR A 54 1.16 8.25 -13.83
N ALA A 55 0.98 9.17 -14.78
CA ALA A 55 0.98 8.85 -16.21
C ALA A 55 2.34 8.27 -16.65
N ASP A 56 3.45 8.78 -16.12
CA ASP A 56 4.79 8.24 -16.41
C ASP A 56 4.95 6.80 -15.91
N ARG A 57 4.45 6.47 -14.71
CA ARG A 57 4.48 5.08 -14.20
C ARG A 57 3.68 4.13 -15.07
N ARG A 58 2.53 4.59 -15.55
CA ARG A 58 1.71 3.83 -16.49
C ARG A 58 2.47 3.58 -17.80
N ALA A 59 3.10 4.61 -18.37
CA ALA A 59 3.88 4.50 -19.59
C ALA A 59 5.08 3.54 -19.43
N ASP A 60 5.80 3.61 -18.30
CA ASP A 60 6.89 2.66 -18.00
C ASP A 60 6.38 1.21 -17.96
N CYS A 61 5.19 0.96 -17.38
CA CYS A 61 4.60 -0.38 -17.34
C CYS A 61 4.14 -0.87 -18.73
N GLU A 62 3.57 0.01 -19.54
CA GLU A 62 3.16 -0.28 -20.92
C GLU A 62 4.39 -0.59 -21.80
N GLN A 63 5.48 0.16 -21.62
CA GLN A 63 6.76 -0.11 -22.28
C GLN A 63 7.32 -1.47 -21.88
N ALA A 64 7.36 -1.79 -20.57
CA ALA A 64 7.83 -3.09 -20.09
C ALA A 64 7.04 -4.25 -20.70
N ALA A 65 5.71 -4.14 -20.76
CA ALA A 65 4.86 -5.15 -21.37
C ALA A 65 5.19 -5.32 -22.87
N ALA A 66 5.37 -4.22 -23.60
CA ALA A 66 5.71 -4.25 -25.02
C ALA A 66 7.08 -4.90 -25.29
N GLU A 67 8.11 -4.56 -24.51
CA GLU A 67 9.45 -5.16 -24.62
C GLU A 67 9.44 -6.67 -24.36
N LEU A 68 8.59 -7.14 -23.44
CA LEU A 68 8.43 -8.57 -23.12
C LEU A 68 7.44 -9.30 -24.03
N GLY A 69 6.79 -8.60 -24.97
CA GLY A 69 5.78 -9.19 -25.85
C GLY A 69 4.51 -9.64 -25.13
N LEU A 70 4.15 -8.97 -24.03
CA LEU A 70 2.99 -9.28 -23.20
C LEU A 70 1.87 -8.26 -23.46
N ALA A 71 0.61 -8.71 -23.41
CA ALA A 71 -0.54 -7.81 -23.47
C ALA A 71 -0.60 -6.86 -22.25
N HIS A 72 -0.27 -7.39 -21.08
CA HIS A 72 -0.23 -6.66 -19.82
C HIS A 72 0.97 -7.13 -19.00
N LEU A 73 1.63 -6.19 -18.32
CA LEU A 73 2.78 -6.48 -17.46
C LEU A 73 2.46 -7.44 -16.31
N ALA A 74 1.20 -7.49 -15.87
CA ALA A 74 0.74 -8.42 -14.84
C ALA A 74 1.03 -9.91 -15.19
N ALA A 75 1.11 -10.25 -16.48
CA ALA A 75 1.41 -11.60 -16.95
C ALA A 75 2.92 -11.95 -16.93
N ALA A 76 3.79 -11.02 -16.54
CA ALA A 76 5.23 -11.26 -16.51
C ALA A 76 5.63 -12.11 -15.29
N SER A 77 6.57 -13.03 -15.50
CA SER A 77 7.31 -13.69 -14.44
C SER A 77 8.52 -12.87 -14.01
N TYR A 78 9.07 -13.16 -12.82
CA TYR A 78 10.25 -12.46 -12.31
C TYR A 78 11.48 -12.67 -13.20
N GLU A 79 11.64 -13.86 -13.77
CA GLU A 79 12.77 -14.22 -14.63
C GLU A 79 12.78 -13.42 -15.94
N GLN A 80 11.61 -13.10 -16.48
CA GLN A 80 11.47 -12.34 -17.73
C GLN A 80 11.98 -10.90 -17.58
N LEU A 81 12.04 -10.35 -16.36
CA LEU A 81 12.48 -8.98 -16.10
C LEU A 81 13.94 -8.73 -16.51
N GLY A 82 14.77 -9.78 -16.56
CA GLY A 82 16.15 -9.69 -17.06
C GLY A 82 16.24 -9.30 -18.54
N GLY A 83 15.16 -9.48 -19.31
CA GLY A 83 15.09 -9.10 -20.72
C GLY A 83 14.82 -7.62 -20.99
N LEU A 84 14.40 -6.85 -19.97
CA LEU A 84 14.14 -5.42 -20.12
C LEU A 84 15.45 -4.64 -20.23
N GLY A 85 15.57 -3.74 -21.21
CA GLY A 85 16.82 -3.03 -21.48
C GLY A 85 17.07 -1.84 -20.55
N ASP A 86 16.02 -1.05 -20.29
CA ASP A 86 16.06 0.15 -19.45
C ASP A 86 15.93 -0.22 -17.96
N GLU A 87 16.89 0.21 -17.13
CA GLU A 87 16.86 -0.06 -15.69
C GLU A 87 15.66 0.57 -14.98
N ARG A 88 15.24 1.79 -15.37
CA ARG A 88 14.06 2.44 -14.78
C ARG A 88 12.82 1.58 -15.03
N VAL A 89 12.62 1.17 -16.28
CA VAL A 89 11.49 0.31 -16.69
C VAL A 89 11.55 -1.03 -15.98
N ARG A 90 12.75 -1.63 -15.88
CA ARG A 90 12.98 -2.88 -15.13
C ARG A 90 12.60 -2.75 -13.66
N ARG A 91 12.92 -1.64 -12.98
CA ARG A 91 12.51 -1.39 -11.59
C ARG A 91 11.00 -1.27 -11.45
N ARG A 92 10.31 -0.56 -12.36
CA ARG A 92 8.84 -0.50 -12.36
C ARG A 92 8.22 -1.88 -12.53
N ALA A 93 8.75 -2.66 -13.48
CA ALA A 93 8.31 -4.03 -13.72
C ALA A 93 8.54 -4.94 -12.51
N ARG A 94 9.70 -4.83 -11.85
CA ARG A 94 10.00 -5.55 -10.61
C ARG A 94 9.01 -5.23 -9.50
N HIS A 95 8.66 -3.96 -9.30
CA HIS A 95 7.62 -3.59 -8.35
C HIS A 95 6.30 -4.30 -8.66
N VAL A 96 5.80 -4.16 -9.89
CA VAL A 96 4.50 -4.73 -10.31
C VAL A 96 4.45 -6.24 -10.13
N VAL A 97 5.48 -6.96 -10.61
CA VAL A 97 5.53 -8.42 -10.50
C VAL A 97 5.61 -8.86 -9.04
N THR A 98 6.47 -8.25 -8.23
CA THR A 98 6.63 -8.64 -6.83
C THR A 98 5.44 -8.22 -5.95
N GLU A 99 4.74 -7.13 -6.28
CA GLU A 99 3.55 -6.69 -5.55
C GLU A 99 2.39 -7.68 -5.73
N GLN A 100 2.23 -8.26 -6.91
CA GLN A 100 1.22 -9.30 -7.14
C GLN A 100 1.43 -10.51 -6.21
N TYR A 101 2.67 -10.98 -6.08
CA TYR A 101 3.00 -12.07 -5.15
C TYR A 101 2.80 -11.64 -3.68
N ARG A 102 3.14 -10.40 -3.32
CA ARG A 102 2.89 -9.88 -1.96
C ARG A 102 1.40 -9.83 -1.62
N VAL A 103 0.52 -9.47 -2.56
CA VAL A 103 -0.93 -9.49 -2.34
C VAL A 103 -1.41 -10.90 -1.99
N LEU A 104 -0.99 -11.91 -2.75
CA LEU A 104 -1.37 -13.30 -2.47
C LEU A 104 -0.81 -13.80 -1.14
N SER A 105 0.44 -13.43 -0.83
CA SER A 105 1.09 -13.76 0.44
C SER A 105 0.37 -13.10 1.62
N PHE A 106 -0.06 -11.85 1.46
CA PHE A 106 -0.81 -11.11 2.48
C PHE A 106 -2.16 -11.76 2.76
N VAL A 107 -2.87 -12.20 1.70
CA VAL A 107 -4.12 -12.97 1.86
C VAL A 107 -3.87 -14.29 2.61
N ALA A 108 -2.80 -15.00 2.29
CA ALA A 108 -2.44 -16.24 2.98
C ALA A 108 -2.09 -16.01 4.46
N ALA A 109 -1.39 -14.92 4.78
CA ALA A 109 -1.08 -14.51 6.14
C ALA A 109 -2.36 -14.20 6.94
N LEU A 110 -3.31 -13.45 6.35
CA LEU A 110 -4.61 -13.16 6.97
C LEU A 110 -5.42 -14.45 7.23
N GLN A 111 -5.43 -15.40 6.30
CA GLN A 111 -6.13 -16.68 6.48
C GLN A 111 -5.56 -17.54 7.63
N ARG A 112 -4.32 -17.27 8.03
CA ARG A 112 -3.61 -17.94 9.13
C ARG A 112 -3.60 -17.12 10.42
N ASP A 113 -4.26 -15.96 10.43
CA ASP A 113 -4.18 -14.96 11.51
C ASP A 113 -2.73 -14.53 11.83
N ASP A 114 -1.83 -14.60 10.84
CA ASP A 114 -0.41 -14.21 10.98
C ASP A 114 -0.24 -12.71 10.72
N TRP A 115 -0.61 -11.92 11.72
CA TRP A 115 -0.60 -10.47 11.64
C TRP A 115 0.81 -9.85 11.58
N THR A 116 1.81 -10.57 12.08
CA THR A 116 3.22 -10.17 11.95
C THR A 116 3.66 -10.28 10.50
N GLU A 117 3.42 -11.43 9.86
CA GLU A 117 3.73 -11.60 8.43
C GLU A 117 2.95 -10.60 7.56
N ALA A 118 1.67 -10.36 7.88
CA ALA A 118 0.89 -9.34 7.20
C ALA A 118 1.52 -7.93 7.31
N GLY A 119 2.02 -7.56 8.48
CA GLY A 119 2.74 -6.31 8.72
C GLY A 119 4.08 -6.21 7.97
N ASP A 120 4.87 -7.29 7.98
CA ASP A 120 6.12 -7.36 7.22
C ASP A 120 5.88 -7.18 5.72
N LEU A 121 4.83 -7.80 5.18
CA LEU A 121 4.44 -7.66 3.77
C LEU A 121 3.97 -6.24 3.42
N MET A 122 3.26 -5.56 4.34
CA MET A 122 2.94 -4.13 4.17
C MET A 122 4.22 -3.30 4.04
N THR A 123 5.17 -3.50 4.95
CA THR A 123 6.46 -2.78 4.96
C THR A 123 7.28 -3.08 3.71
N ALA A 124 7.38 -4.34 3.30
CA ALA A 124 8.08 -4.75 2.08
C ALA A 124 7.47 -4.11 0.83
N SER A 125 6.14 -3.97 0.79
CA SER A 125 5.47 -3.25 -0.28
C SER A 125 5.83 -1.76 -0.29
N HIS A 126 5.87 -1.10 0.88
CA HIS A 126 6.30 0.30 0.96
C HIS A 126 7.72 0.51 0.44
N LEU A 127 8.66 -0.35 0.82
CA LEU A 127 10.03 -0.29 0.32
C LEU A 127 10.07 -0.44 -1.20
N SER A 128 9.27 -1.36 -1.75
CA SER A 128 9.15 -1.51 -3.20
C SER A 128 8.52 -0.28 -3.87
N LEU A 129 7.51 0.35 -3.26
CA LEU A 129 6.89 1.58 -3.77
C LEU A 129 7.86 2.78 -3.73
N ARG A 130 8.68 2.88 -2.69
CA ARG A 130 9.66 3.95 -2.53
C ARG A 130 10.85 3.75 -3.46
N ASP A 131 11.43 2.56 -3.45
CA ASP A 131 12.71 2.30 -4.10
C ASP A 131 12.47 1.91 -5.56
N ASP A 132 11.61 0.93 -5.85
CA ASP A 132 11.44 0.41 -7.21
C ASP A 132 10.39 1.13 -8.04
N TYR A 133 9.30 1.55 -7.40
CA TYR A 133 8.24 2.28 -8.07
C TYR A 133 8.44 3.79 -7.97
N GLU A 134 9.23 4.29 -7.02
CA GLU A 134 9.52 5.71 -6.81
C GLU A 134 8.24 6.59 -6.78
N VAL A 135 7.26 6.18 -5.97
CA VAL A 135 6.00 6.92 -5.77
C VAL A 135 5.77 7.37 -4.32
N SER A 136 6.74 7.14 -3.44
CA SER A 136 6.67 7.68 -2.07
C SER A 136 7.10 9.15 -2.00
N CYS A 137 7.10 9.74 -0.81
CA CYS A 137 7.64 11.05 -0.51
C CYS A 137 8.20 11.09 0.93
N PRO A 138 8.99 12.11 1.29
CA PRO A 138 9.62 12.19 2.62
C PRO A 138 8.64 12.08 3.78
N GLU A 139 7.44 12.64 3.64
CA GLU A 139 6.40 12.61 4.68
C GLU A 139 5.80 11.22 4.86
N LEU A 140 5.54 10.50 3.76
CA LEU A 140 5.09 9.10 3.82
C LEU A 140 6.18 8.20 4.41
N ASP A 141 7.43 8.37 3.97
CA ASP A 141 8.59 7.63 4.46
C ASP A 141 8.80 7.90 5.97
N LEU A 142 8.58 9.13 6.43
CA LEU A 142 8.65 9.52 7.84
C LEU A 142 7.57 8.83 8.66
N VAL A 143 6.31 8.77 8.19
CA VAL A 143 5.25 8.04 8.89
C VAL A 143 5.63 6.57 9.04
N VAL A 144 6.08 5.92 7.97
CA VAL A 144 6.43 4.50 7.99
C VAL A 144 7.60 4.24 8.93
N ALA A 145 8.70 4.98 8.78
CA ALA A 145 9.88 4.81 9.64
C ALA A 145 9.57 5.06 11.12
N THR A 146 8.81 6.12 11.42
CA THR A 146 8.45 6.50 12.80
C THR A 146 7.55 5.44 13.44
N SER A 147 6.56 4.93 12.69
CA SER A 147 5.62 3.93 13.18
C SER A 147 6.31 2.60 13.47
N LEU A 148 7.18 2.14 12.56
CA LEU A 148 7.97 0.92 12.76
C LEU A 148 8.91 1.05 13.97
N ALA A 149 9.60 2.18 14.10
CA ALA A 149 10.46 2.45 15.25
C ALA A 149 9.70 2.56 16.58
N ALA A 150 8.38 2.76 16.53
CA ALA A 150 7.48 2.84 17.66
C ALA A 150 6.75 1.51 17.97
N GLY A 151 7.04 0.43 17.23
CA GLY A 151 6.48 -0.90 17.48
C GLY A 151 5.33 -1.33 16.57
N ALA A 152 5.03 -0.60 15.49
CA ALA A 152 4.06 -1.07 14.51
C ALA A 152 4.49 -2.41 13.89
N LEU A 153 3.52 -3.32 13.68
CA LEU A 153 3.74 -4.57 12.95
C LEU A 153 4.11 -4.31 11.49
N GLY A 154 3.52 -3.27 10.90
CA GLY A 154 3.80 -2.88 9.53
C GLY A 154 3.23 -1.53 9.19
N ALA A 155 3.84 -0.85 8.22
CA ALA A 155 3.33 0.42 7.72
C ALA A 155 3.65 0.59 6.24
N ARG A 156 2.74 1.23 5.49
CA ARG A 156 2.94 1.58 4.09
C ARG A 156 2.13 2.77 3.64
N MET A 157 2.59 3.46 2.61
CA MET A 157 1.72 4.37 1.86
C MET A 157 0.52 3.63 1.23
N THR A 158 -0.59 4.33 1.06
CA THR A 158 -1.79 3.83 0.38
C THR A 158 -2.28 4.82 -0.67
N GLY A 159 -2.96 4.32 -1.71
CA GLY A 159 -3.33 5.10 -2.88
C GLY A 159 -2.19 5.27 -3.89
N GLY A 160 -2.29 6.32 -4.72
CA GLY A 160 -1.39 6.54 -5.87
C GLY A 160 0.02 7.04 -5.51
N GLY A 161 0.24 7.48 -4.27
CA GLY A 161 1.51 8.08 -3.83
C GLY A 161 1.65 9.54 -4.17
N PHE A 162 2.89 10.04 -4.10
CA PHE A 162 3.24 11.45 -4.25
C PHE A 162 2.47 12.32 -3.25
N GLY A 163 2.50 11.92 -1.97
CA GLY A 163 1.70 12.50 -0.88
C GLY A 163 0.52 11.61 -0.49
N GLY A 164 -0.46 12.21 0.18
CA GLY A 164 -1.64 11.50 0.68
C GLY A 164 -1.39 10.80 2.00
N SER A 165 -1.77 9.53 2.09
CA SER A 165 -1.85 8.83 3.39
C SER A 165 -1.01 7.55 3.46
N ALA A 166 -0.63 7.19 4.68
CA ALA A 166 -0.10 5.89 5.02
C ALA A 166 -1.08 5.12 5.91
N VAL A 167 -0.99 3.79 5.86
CA VAL A 167 -1.67 2.85 6.75
C VAL A 167 -0.65 2.17 7.66
N VAL A 168 -0.99 2.02 8.93
CA VAL A 168 -0.15 1.47 9.98
C VAL A 168 -0.94 0.39 10.72
N LEU A 169 -0.40 -0.82 10.79
CA LEU A 169 -0.94 -1.93 11.56
C LEU A 169 -0.15 -2.07 12.86
N CYS A 170 -0.81 -2.04 14.01
CA CYS A 170 -0.17 -2.07 15.32
C CYS A 170 -1.05 -2.72 16.38
N HIS A 171 -0.50 -3.07 17.53
CA HIS A 171 -1.29 -3.46 18.69
C HIS A 171 -2.07 -2.28 19.25
N ASP A 172 -3.26 -2.54 19.79
CA ASP A 172 -4.12 -1.51 20.38
C ASP A 172 -3.41 -0.72 21.50
N GLU A 173 -2.55 -1.39 22.27
CA GLU A 173 -1.78 -0.79 23.36
C GLU A 173 -0.67 0.16 22.89
N ASP A 174 -0.11 -0.08 21.70
CA ASP A 174 0.95 0.75 21.11
C ASP A 174 0.39 1.98 20.37
N LEU A 175 -0.89 1.95 19.98
CA LEU A 175 -1.51 2.97 19.14
C LEU A 175 -1.31 4.41 19.68
N PRO A 176 -1.59 4.73 20.97
CA PRO A 176 -1.39 6.09 21.47
C PRO A 176 0.07 6.56 21.39
N GLY A 177 1.01 5.64 21.64
CA GLY A 177 2.45 5.91 21.55
C GLY A 177 2.88 6.21 20.12
N ILE A 178 2.43 5.39 19.16
CA ILE A 178 2.69 5.57 17.72
C ILE A 178 2.12 6.91 17.24
N GLN A 179 0.87 7.22 17.57
CA GLN A 179 0.24 8.50 17.19
C GLN A 179 1.03 9.70 17.72
N GLY A 180 1.41 9.68 19.00
CA GLY A 180 2.19 10.74 19.61
C GLY A 180 3.56 10.92 18.95
N ARG A 181 4.23 9.82 18.60
CA ARG A 181 5.55 9.85 17.94
C ARG A 181 5.47 10.38 16.52
N VAL A 182 4.47 9.97 15.73
CA VAL A 182 4.25 10.49 14.37
C VAL A 182 4.03 12.00 14.40
N VAL A 183 3.16 12.51 15.27
CA VAL A 183 2.90 13.95 15.39
C VAL A 183 4.17 14.70 15.82
N ALA A 184 4.91 14.18 16.80
CA ALA A 184 6.15 14.78 17.26
C ALA A 184 7.21 14.82 16.14
N ASP A 185 7.31 13.78 15.32
CA ASP A 185 8.31 13.68 14.26
C ASP A 185 7.99 14.59 13.08
N PHE A 186 6.70 14.78 12.76
CA PHE A 186 6.27 15.81 11.80
C PHE A 186 6.69 17.20 12.28
N ALA A 187 6.39 17.55 13.54
CA ALA A 187 6.78 18.83 14.11
C ALA A 187 8.31 19.03 14.14
N ARG A 188 9.08 17.99 14.48
CA ARG A 188 10.56 18.03 14.47
C ARG A 188 11.15 18.27 13.09
N ASN A 189 10.45 17.85 12.02
CA ASN A 189 10.85 18.06 10.63
C ASN A 189 10.24 19.33 10.02
N GLY A 190 9.55 20.17 10.82
CA GLY A 190 8.94 21.40 10.35
C GLY A 190 7.73 21.19 9.43
N LEU A 191 7.07 20.03 9.52
CA LEU A 191 5.87 19.68 8.77
C LEU A 191 4.61 20.05 9.57
N ASP A 192 3.53 20.36 8.86
CA ASP A 192 2.21 20.53 9.47
C ASP A 192 1.74 19.22 10.11
N ALA A 193 0.94 19.31 11.18
CA ALA A 193 0.47 18.13 11.87
C ALA A 193 -0.38 17.24 10.94
N PRO A 194 -0.09 15.92 10.85
CA PRO A 194 -0.89 15.02 10.03
C PRO A 194 -2.26 14.80 10.68
N THR A 195 -3.22 14.29 9.91
CA THR A 195 -4.51 13.85 10.45
C THR A 195 -4.51 12.33 10.63
N LEU A 196 -4.97 11.86 11.79
CA LEU A 196 -4.88 10.45 12.19
C LEU A 196 -6.28 9.87 12.42
N TYR A 197 -6.57 8.74 11.80
CA TYR A 197 -7.86 8.05 11.89
C TYR A 197 -7.64 6.57 12.21
N ARG A 198 -8.25 6.05 13.28
CA ARG A 198 -8.43 4.60 13.42
C ARG A 198 -9.57 4.19 12.50
N VAL A 199 -9.35 3.15 11.69
CA VAL A 199 -10.33 2.69 10.69
C VAL A 199 -10.60 1.20 10.80
N GLU A 200 -11.76 0.79 10.30
CA GLU A 200 -12.16 -0.61 10.15
C GLU A 200 -12.69 -0.87 8.74
N ALA A 201 -12.55 -2.10 8.26
CA ALA A 201 -13.14 -2.52 7.00
C ALA A 201 -14.67 -2.39 7.06
N SER A 202 -15.23 -1.60 6.17
CA SER A 202 -16.64 -1.18 6.19
C SER A 202 -17.33 -1.55 4.87
N SER A 203 -18.67 -1.59 4.90
CA SER A 203 -19.47 -1.88 3.69
C SER A 203 -19.31 -0.81 2.62
N GLY A 204 -19.38 -1.23 1.36
CA GLY A 204 -19.50 -0.34 0.21
C GLY A 204 -20.81 0.43 0.20
N ALA A 205 -20.94 1.34 -0.76
CA ALA A 205 -22.10 2.18 -0.96
C ALA A 205 -23.37 1.33 -1.18
N ALA A 206 -24.41 1.64 -0.42
CA ALA A 206 -25.74 1.06 -0.56
C ALA A 206 -26.79 2.19 -0.62
N LEU A 207 -27.85 1.97 -1.40
CA LEU A 207 -29.06 2.78 -1.28
C LEU A 207 -29.77 2.32 0.00
N GLY A 208 -29.89 3.23 0.97
CA GLY A 208 -30.61 3.00 2.23
C GLY A 208 -32.11 2.88 2.04
#